data_AF-A0A917ETN5-F1
#
_entry.id   AF-A0A917ETN5-F1
#
_cell.length_a   1.000
_cell.length_b   1.000
_cell.length_c   1.000
_cell.angle_alpha   90.00
_cell.angle_beta   90.00
_cell.angle_gamma   90.00
#
_symmetry.space_group_name_H-M   'P 1'
#
loop_
_entity.id
_entity.type
_entity.pdbx_description
1 polymer ?
#
loop_
_entity_poly.entity_id
_entity_poly.type
_entity_poly.pdbx_seq_one_letter_code
_entity_poly.pdbx_strand_id
1 'polypeptide(L)'
;MGRWAPNARDRLEEAAFDLFEEHGYESTTVAQIAERAGLNRATFFRHFADKREVILAGEDVLEGLFVDAISGASPSLETREYLRIALTATDVVMTPRRRAVALRRIAVTAGNAELQERG
;
A
#
# COMPACT_ATOMS: atom_id res chain seq x y z
N MET A 1 -16.49 -13.23 -24.58
CA MET A 1 -16.88 -12.17 -23.62
C MET A 1 -16.50 -12.62 -22.22
N GLY A 2 -15.99 -11.69 -21.42
CA GLY A 2 -15.42 -11.89 -20.08
C GLY A 2 -14.24 -10.92 -19.91
N ARG A 3 -14.41 -9.65 -20.29
CA ARG A 3 -14.95 -8.58 -19.42
C ARG A 3 -14.24 -8.65 -18.07
N TRP A 4 -12.96 -8.23 -18.05
CA TRP A 4 -12.33 -7.82 -16.80
C TRP A 4 -13.33 -6.97 -16.03
N ALA A 5 -13.65 -7.37 -14.79
CA ALA A 5 -14.29 -6.46 -13.88
C ALA A 5 -13.32 -5.27 -13.71
N PRO A 6 -13.74 -4.02 -13.96
CA PRO A 6 -12.91 -2.87 -13.61
C PRO A 6 -12.63 -2.98 -12.12
N ASN A 7 -11.38 -2.75 -11.67
CA ASN A 7 -10.88 -2.88 -10.27
C ASN A 7 -10.11 -4.17 -9.89
N ALA A 8 -9.59 -4.97 -10.83
CA ALA A 8 -8.86 -6.20 -10.47
C ALA A 8 -7.71 -5.98 -9.45
N ARG A 9 -6.90 -4.94 -9.65
CA ARG A 9 -5.82 -4.56 -8.72
C ARG A 9 -6.33 -4.28 -7.31
N ASP A 10 -7.41 -3.51 -7.23
CA ASP A 10 -8.05 -3.10 -5.98
C ASP A 10 -8.62 -4.29 -5.19
N ARG A 11 -9.21 -5.27 -5.89
CA ARG A 11 -9.74 -6.49 -5.26
C ARG A 11 -8.63 -7.40 -4.75
N LEU A 12 -7.50 -7.46 -5.47
CA LEU A 12 -6.31 -8.21 -5.03
C LEU A 12 -5.70 -7.57 -3.78
N GLU A 13 -5.63 -6.23 -3.74
CA GLU A 13 -5.14 -5.49 -2.57
C GLU A 13 -6.02 -5.72 -1.33
N GLU A 14 -7.34 -5.60 -1.49
CA GLU A 14 -8.31 -5.85 -0.42
C GLU A 14 -8.21 -7.28 0.11
N ALA A 15 -8.24 -8.28 -0.79
CA ALA A 15 -8.08 -9.69 -0.43
C ALA A 15 -6.75 -9.99 0.26
N ALA A 16 -5.66 -9.32 -0.14
CA ALA A 16 -4.35 -9.50 0.48
C ALA A 16 -4.35 -8.99 1.92
N PHE A 17 -4.82 -7.76 2.16
CA PHE A 17 -4.86 -7.22 3.52
C PHE A 17 -5.82 -8.00 4.42
N ASP A 18 -6.97 -8.47 3.90
CA ASP A 18 -7.88 -9.33 4.66
C ASP A 18 -7.17 -10.60 5.13
N LEU A 19 -6.46 -11.27 4.22
CA LEU A 19 -5.71 -12.48 4.56
C LEU A 19 -4.52 -12.22 5.48
N PHE A 20 -3.82 -11.09 5.32
CA PHE A 20 -2.73 -10.71 6.21
C PHE A 20 -3.21 -10.47 7.64
N GLU A 21 -4.40 -9.88 7.81
CA GLU A 21 -5.01 -9.67 9.12
C GLU A 21 -5.60 -10.98 9.70
N GLU A 22 -6.21 -11.83 8.88
CA GLU A 22 -6.80 -13.11 9.29
C GLU A 22 -5.74 -14.16 9.69
N HIS A 23 -4.67 -14.29 8.90
CA HIS A 23 -3.73 -15.42 8.99
C HIS A 23 -2.29 -14.99 9.23
N GLY A 24 -1.99 -13.70 9.20
CA GLY A 24 -0.63 -13.18 9.18
C GLY A 24 -0.04 -13.15 7.77
N TYR A 25 0.92 -12.24 7.57
CA TYR A 25 1.58 -12.05 6.28
C TYR A 25 2.33 -13.32 5.83
N GLU A 26 3.09 -13.97 6.70
CA GLU A 26 3.91 -15.14 6.32
C GLU A 26 3.07 -16.33 5.85
N SER A 27 1.99 -16.62 6.55
CA SER A 27 1.09 -17.74 6.25
C SER A 27 0.18 -17.49 5.03
N THR A 28 0.21 -16.28 4.46
CA THR A 28 -0.58 -15.93 3.27
C THR A 28 0.20 -16.16 1.98
N THR A 29 -0.44 -16.77 1.00
CA THR A 29 0.12 -17.07 -0.33
C THR A 29 -0.59 -16.30 -1.46
N VAL A 30 0.13 -16.07 -2.56
CA VAL A 30 -0.44 -15.45 -3.79
C VAL A 30 -1.64 -16.22 -4.33
N ALA A 31 -1.66 -17.55 -4.16
CA ALA A 31 -2.78 -18.38 -4.60
C ALA A 31 -4.06 -18.06 -3.79
N GLN A 32 -3.95 -17.99 -2.47
CA GLN A 32 -5.08 -17.63 -1.58
C GLN A 32 -5.59 -16.22 -1.87
N ILE A 33 -4.69 -15.26 -2.11
CA ILE A 33 -5.07 -13.88 -2.45
C ILE A 33 -5.87 -13.85 -3.76
N ALA A 34 -5.36 -14.50 -4.80
CA ALA A 34 -6.03 -14.55 -6.09
C ALA A 34 -7.41 -15.21 -5.98
N GLU A 35 -7.49 -16.34 -5.28
CA GLU A 35 -8.73 -17.08 -5.04
C GLU A 35 -9.76 -16.22 -4.28
N ARG A 36 -9.35 -15.57 -3.19
CA ARG A 36 -10.21 -14.69 -2.39
C ARG A 36 -10.72 -13.49 -3.21
N ALA A 37 -9.91 -12.96 -4.11
CA ALA A 37 -10.32 -11.88 -5.02
C ALA A 37 -11.21 -12.36 -6.20
N GLY A 38 -11.48 -13.66 -6.32
CA GLY A 38 -12.20 -14.25 -7.45
C GLY A 38 -11.43 -14.12 -8.76
N LEU A 39 -10.11 -14.24 -8.69
CA LEU A 39 -9.16 -14.06 -9.80
C LEU A 39 -8.18 -15.25 -9.87
N ASN A 40 -7.42 -15.33 -10.96
CA ASN A 40 -6.38 -16.35 -11.11
C ASN A 40 -4.98 -15.79 -10.80
N ARG A 41 -4.02 -16.69 -10.53
CA ARG A 41 -2.62 -16.33 -10.24
C ARG A 41 -1.98 -15.51 -11.36
N ALA A 42 -2.29 -15.82 -12.62
CA ALA A 42 -1.78 -15.06 -13.77
C ALA A 42 -2.25 -13.59 -13.75
N THR A 43 -3.45 -13.32 -13.24
CA THR A 43 -3.96 -11.97 -13.04
C THR A 43 -3.23 -11.28 -11.89
N PHE A 44 -2.96 -11.98 -10.78
CA PHE A 44 -2.12 -11.43 -9.71
C PHE A 44 -0.77 -10.97 -10.25
N PHE A 45 -0.05 -11.85 -10.94
CA PHE A 45 1.31 -11.57 -11.44
C PHE A 45 1.39 -10.49 -12.52
N ARG A 46 0.26 -10.12 -13.12
CA ARG A 46 0.18 -8.96 -14.02
C ARG A 46 0.12 -7.63 -13.26
N HIS A 47 -0.29 -7.65 -12.00
CA HIS A 47 -0.42 -6.46 -11.15
C HIS A 47 0.69 -6.33 -10.12
N PHE A 48 1.21 -7.44 -9.62
CA PHE A 48 2.21 -7.50 -8.56
C PHE A 48 3.16 -8.68 -8.80
N ALA A 49 4.46 -8.48 -8.70
CA ALA A 49 5.49 -9.50 -8.81
C ALA A 49 5.39 -10.52 -7.66
N ASP A 50 5.05 -10.08 -6.45
CA ASP A 50 4.87 -10.92 -5.28
C ASP A 50 3.87 -10.30 -4.25
N LYS A 51 3.66 -10.98 -3.12
CA LYS A 51 2.75 -10.50 -2.06
C LYS A 51 3.29 -9.27 -1.30
N ARG A 52 4.60 -9.02 -1.34
CA ARG A 52 5.23 -7.86 -0.70
C ARG A 52 4.92 -6.60 -1.48
N GLU A 53 4.93 -6.66 -2.81
CA GLU A 53 4.60 -5.50 -3.65
C GLU A 53 3.16 -5.01 -3.40
N VAL A 54 2.24 -5.87 -2.93
CA VAL A 54 0.90 -5.45 -2.52
C VAL A 54 0.96 -4.53 -1.28
N ILE A 55 1.89 -4.79 -0.36
CA ILE A 55 2.15 -3.93 0.80
C ILE A 55 2.79 -2.63 0.35
N LEU A 56 3.77 -2.66 -0.57
CA LEU A 56 4.46 -1.44 -1.01
C LEU A 56 3.67 -0.64 -2.06
N ALA A 57 2.53 -1.15 -2.51
CA ALA A 57 1.72 -0.58 -3.57
C ALA A 57 1.40 0.91 -3.30
N GLY A 58 1.96 1.81 -4.09
CA GLY A 58 1.70 3.25 -3.99
C GLY A 58 2.54 4.00 -2.95
N GLU A 59 3.57 3.38 -2.35
CA GLU A 59 4.57 4.10 -1.53
C GLU A 59 5.35 5.11 -2.36
N ASP A 60 5.80 4.75 -3.57
CA ASP A 60 6.59 5.63 -4.44
C ASP A 60 5.92 6.99 -4.69
N VAL A 61 4.60 7.01 -4.83
CA VAL A 61 3.83 8.24 -5.05
C VAL A 61 3.78 9.10 -3.80
N LEU A 62 3.65 8.48 -2.62
CA LEU A 62 3.62 9.19 -1.34
C LEU A 62 4.99 9.72 -0.97
N GLU A 63 6.03 8.91 -1.15
CA GLU A 63 7.41 9.30 -0.92
C GLU A 63 7.78 10.49 -1.81
N GLY A 64 7.49 10.42 -3.11
CA GLY A 64 7.74 11.54 -4.03
C GLY A 64 7.06 12.83 -3.59
N LEU A 65 5.77 12.76 -3.19
CA LEU A 65 5.05 13.94 -2.69
C LEU A 65 5.64 14.52 -1.39
N PHE A 66 6.10 13.67 -0.48
CA PHE A 66 6.76 14.12 0.75
C PHE A 66 8.10 14.79 0.45
N VAL A 67 8.93 14.15 -0.37
CA VAL A 67 10.25 14.67 -0.76
C VAL A 67 10.08 16.01 -1.46
N ASP A 68 9.21 16.10 -2.47
CA ASP A 68 8.97 17.34 -3.21
C ASP A 68 8.48 18.47 -2.30
N ALA A 69 7.55 18.17 -1.38
CA ALA A 69 7.00 19.16 -0.47
C ALA A 69 8.03 19.68 0.55
N ILE A 70 8.88 18.79 1.07
CA ILE A 70 9.93 19.16 2.04
C ILE A 70 11.07 19.90 1.33
N SER A 71 11.52 19.41 0.18
CA SER A 71 12.59 20.03 -0.62
C SER A 71 12.20 21.42 -1.16
N GLY A 72 10.91 21.66 -1.40
CA GLY A 72 10.40 22.98 -1.78
C GLY A 72 10.22 23.97 -0.61
N ALA A 73 10.34 23.52 0.64
CA ALA A 73 10.13 24.36 1.82
C ALA A 73 11.41 25.11 2.23
N SER A 74 11.25 26.21 2.98
CA SER A 74 12.39 26.95 3.52
C SER A 74 13.18 26.10 4.53
N PRO A 75 14.53 26.04 4.44
CA PRO A 75 15.36 25.26 5.35
C PRO A 75 15.26 25.70 6.82
N SER A 76 14.80 26.93 7.08
CA SER A 76 14.75 27.55 8.42
C SER A 76 13.48 27.24 9.22
N LEU A 77 12.60 26.35 8.74
CA LEU A 77 11.36 26.02 9.43
C LEU A 77 11.59 25.11 10.64
N GLU A 78 10.67 25.17 11.60
CA GLU A 78 10.62 24.19 12.68
C GLU A 78 10.12 22.82 12.18
N THR A 79 10.52 21.73 12.85
CA THR A 79 10.10 20.36 12.51
C THR A 79 8.58 20.19 12.37
N ARG A 80 7.80 20.85 13.23
CA ARG A 80 6.32 20.79 13.18
C ARG A 80 5.77 21.37 11.88
N GLU A 81 6.38 22.41 11.33
CA GLU A 81 5.97 23.00 10.06
C GLU A 81 6.32 22.11 8.88
N TYR A 82 7.49 21.46 8.88
CA TYR A 82 7.81 20.44 7.88
C TYR A 82 6.82 19.27 7.89
N LEU A 83 6.49 18.76 9.08
CA LEU A 83 5.47 17.70 9.22
C LEU A 83 4.11 18.16 8.69
N ARG A 84 3.70 19.39 8.99
CA ARG A 84 2.45 19.96 8.48
C ARG A 84 2.45 20.04 6.94
N ILE A 85 3.55 20.55 6.36
CA ILE A 85 3.71 20.68 4.89
C ILE A 85 3.64 19.30 4.23
N ALA A 86 4.42 18.34 4.74
CA ALA A 86 4.45 16.97 4.25
C ALA A 86 3.05 16.31 4.30
N LEU A 87 2.36 16.37 5.44
CA LEU A 87 1.02 15.81 5.60
C LEU A 87 0.01 16.47 4.64
N THR A 88 0.02 17.80 4.55
CA THR A 88 -0.89 18.55 3.67
C THR A 88 -0.66 18.20 2.19
N ALA A 89 0.60 18.00 1.78
CA ALA A 89 0.94 17.65 0.41
C ALA A 89 0.37 16.29 -0.03
N THR A 90 0.10 15.38 0.91
CA THR A 90 -0.51 14.08 0.60
C THR A 90 -2.03 14.10 0.50
N ASP A 91 -2.70 15.16 0.95
CA ASP A 91 -4.17 15.23 0.94
C ASP A 91 -4.75 15.12 -0.47
N VAL A 92 -4.03 15.60 -1.50
CA VAL A 92 -4.44 15.51 -2.91
C VAL A 92 -4.56 14.07 -3.42
N VAL A 93 -3.86 13.11 -2.78
CA VAL A 93 -3.86 11.70 -3.19
C VAL A 93 -4.52 10.77 -2.17
N MET A 94 -4.86 11.27 -0.97
CA MET A 94 -5.38 10.48 0.15
C MET A 94 -6.91 10.40 0.20
N THR A 95 -7.47 9.53 -0.64
CA THR A 95 -8.90 9.16 -0.59
C THR A 95 -9.23 8.37 0.68
N PRO A 96 -10.51 8.29 1.13
CA PRO A 96 -10.90 7.48 2.29
C PRO A 96 -10.43 6.02 2.20
N ARG A 97 -10.51 5.41 1.00
CA ARG A 97 -9.98 4.07 0.74
C ARG A 97 -8.47 4.00 0.98
N ARG A 98 -7.69 4.93 0.42
CA ARG A 98 -6.22 4.93 0.56
C ARG A 98 -5.80 5.13 2.01
N ARG A 99 -6.54 5.95 2.77
CA ARG A 99 -6.33 6.09 4.22
C ARG A 99 -6.58 4.77 4.96
N ALA A 100 -7.66 4.06 4.64
CA ALA A 100 -7.95 2.76 5.23
C ALA A 100 -6.83 1.75 4.91
N VAL A 101 -6.41 1.64 3.66
CA VAL A 101 -5.30 0.77 3.24
C VAL A 101 -3.99 1.12 3.95
N ALA A 102 -3.65 2.41 4.09
CA ALA A 102 -2.45 2.84 4.79
C ALA A 102 -2.45 2.42 6.28
N LEU A 103 -3.60 2.48 6.95
CA LEU A 103 -3.72 2.02 8.34
C LEU A 103 -3.53 0.51 8.47
N ARG A 104 -4.11 -0.28 7.56
CA ARG A 104 -3.93 -1.73 7.51
C ARG A 104 -2.47 -2.10 7.26
N ARG A 105 -1.80 -1.36 6.37
CA ARG A 105 -0.36 -1.51 6.11
C ARG A 105 0.48 -1.28 7.35
N ILE A 106 0.25 -0.19 8.08
CA ILE A 106 0.97 0.09 9.32
C ILE A 106 0.81 -1.07 10.31
N ALA A 107 -0.41 -1.61 10.46
CA ALA A 107 -0.66 -2.74 11.35
C ALA A 107 0.08 -4.02 10.91
N VAL A 108 0.02 -4.36 9.61
CA VAL A 108 0.68 -5.54 9.05
C VAL A 108 2.21 -5.42 9.15
N THR A 109 2.78 -4.26 8.82
CA THR A 109 4.23 -4.04 8.87
C THR A 109 4.75 -3.96 10.31
N ALA A 110 4.02 -3.34 11.24
CA ALA A 110 4.43 -3.27 12.64
C ALA A 110 4.53 -4.65 13.31
N GLY A 111 3.74 -5.62 12.84
CA GLY A 111 3.73 -7.00 13.32
C GLY A 111 4.76 -7.94 12.66
N ASN A 112 5.55 -7.48 11.69
CA ASN A 112 6.46 -8.34 10.92
C ASN A 112 7.86 -7.74 10.77
N ALA A 113 8.85 -8.38 11.42
CA ALA A 113 10.24 -7.95 11.41
C ALA A 113 10.90 -8.04 10.02
N GLU A 114 10.56 -9.04 9.19
CA GLU A 114 11.14 -9.17 7.84
C GLU A 114 10.68 -8.05 6.91
N LEU A 115 9.45 -7.56 7.10
CA LEU A 115 8.95 -6.38 6.38
C LEU A 115 9.62 -5.08 6.85
N GLN A 116 10.03 -5.00 8.13
CA GLN A 116 10.73 -3.84 8.69
C GLN A 116 12.20 -3.77 8.25
N GLU A 117 12.90 -4.91 8.15
CA GLU A 117 14.33 -4.95 7.82
C GLU A 117 14.65 -4.65 6.35
N ARG A 118 13.63 -4.66 5.48
CA ARG A 118 13.81 -4.54 4.02
C ARG A 118 13.18 -3.29 3.41
N GLY A 119 12.49 -2.46 4.19
CA GLY A 119 11.98 -1.14 3.78
C GLY A 119 13.03 -0.06 3.99
#